data_AF-A0A3D9SGU6-F1
#
_entry.id   AF-A0A3D9SGU6-F1
#
_cell.length_a   1.000
_cell.length_b   1.000
_cell.length_c   1.000
_cell.angle_alpha   90.00
_cell.angle_beta   90.00
_cell.angle_gamma   90.00
#
_symmetry.space_group_name_H-M   'P 1'
#
loop_
_entity.id
_entity.type
_entity.pdbx_description
1 polymer ?
#
loop_
_entity_poly.entity_id
_entity_poly.type
_entity_poly.pdbx_seq_one_letter_code
_entity_poly.pdbx_strand_id
1 'polypeptide(L)'
;MRRYARDVRRFLTPGWLGLHALAVALCSAFLVFGWWQLSRAQEGNDRSWAYVFEWPIFAVFVIVMWVKMIRDELNDDGVPKPKLPLEPAEPPAKDAIIKLHEEDDEDLAAYNRYLARLNAEPHRRD
;
A
#
# COMPACT_ATOMS: atom_id res chain seq x y z
N MET A 1 1.61 -19.70 -34.69
CA MET A 1 0.53 -18.67 -34.76
C MET A 1 -0.72 -18.99 -33.93
N ARG A 2 -1.24 -20.24 -33.88
CA ARG A 2 -2.47 -20.57 -33.12
C ARG A 2 -2.43 -20.35 -31.58
N ARG A 3 -1.25 -20.38 -30.94
CA ARG A 3 -1.10 -20.13 -29.49
C ARG A 3 -1.36 -18.65 -29.15
N TYR A 4 -0.71 -17.74 -29.90
CA TYR A 4 -0.82 -16.29 -29.75
C TYR A 4 -2.27 -15.78 -29.80
N ALA A 5 -3.09 -16.29 -30.72
CA ALA A 5 -4.49 -15.87 -30.86
C ALA A 5 -5.39 -16.30 -29.68
N ARG A 6 -5.00 -17.34 -28.94
CA ARG A 6 -5.74 -17.81 -27.75
C ARG A 6 -5.39 -16.95 -26.53
N ASP A 7 -4.13 -16.56 -26.41
CA ASP A 7 -3.63 -15.71 -25.34
C ASP A 7 -4.26 -14.30 -25.43
N VAL A 8 -4.24 -13.68 -26.63
CA VAL A 8 -4.84 -12.34 -26.84
C VAL A 8 -6.36 -12.33 -26.55
N ARG A 9 -7.08 -13.42 -26.85
CA ARG A 9 -8.52 -13.54 -26.54
C ARG A 9 -8.81 -13.70 -25.04
N ARG A 10 -7.86 -14.22 -24.25
CA ARG A 10 -8.00 -14.29 -22.78
C ARG A 10 -7.86 -12.90 -22.14
N PHE A 11 -6.95 -12.05 -22.63
CA PHE A 11 -6.78 -10.67 -22.13
C PHE A 11 -7.93 -9.72 -22.46
N LEU A 12 -8.79 -10.10 -23.41
CA LEU A 12 -10.00 -9.35 -23.79
C LEU A 12 -11.27 -9.92 -23.14
N THR A 13 -11.15 -10.85 -22.19
CA THR A 13 -12.33 -11.24 -21.39
C THR A 13 -12.76 -10.06 -20.50
N PRO A 14 -14.07 -9.85 -20.27
CA PRO A 14 -14.58 -8.70 -19.51
C PRO A 14 -13.99 -8.60 -18.09
N GLY A 15 -13.60 -9.73 -17.48
CA GLY A 15 -12.92 -9.74 -16.19
C GLY A 15 -11.52 -9.12 -16.22
N TRP A 16 -10.75 -9.38 -17.29
CA TRP A 16 -9.40 -8.83 -17.47
C TRP A 16 -9.40 -7.33 -17.80
N LEU A 17 -10.39 -6.87 -18.58
CA LEU A 17 -10.64 -5.45 -18.80
C LEU A 17 -10.91 -4.70 -17.48
N GLY A 18 -11.67 -5.31 -16.57
CA GLY A 18 -11.89 -4.78 -15.23
C GLY A 18 -10.59 -4.65 -14.43
N LEU A 19 -9.73 -5.67 -14.46
CA LEU A 19 -8.42 -5.62 -13.78
C LEU A 19 -7.49 -4.55 -14.37
N HIS A 20 -7.48 -4.39 -15.70
CA HIS A 20 -6.73 -3.32 -16.35
C HIS A 20 -7.22 -1.94 -15.94
N ALA A 21 -8.54 -1.73 -15.98
CA ALA A 21 -9.14 -0.47 -15.56
C ALA A 21 -8.85 -0.16 -14.09
N LEU A 22 -8.93 -1.17 -13.21
CA LEU A 22 -8.61 -1.03 -11.79
C LEU A 22 -7.14 -0.66 -11.58
N ALA A 23 -6.21 -1.36 -12.23
CA ALA A 23 -4.77 -1.08 -12.12
C ALA A 23 -4.44 0.35 -12.57
N VAL A 24 -4.99 0.77 -13.71
CA VAL A 24 -4.82 2.14 -14.24
C VAL A 24 -5.43 3.18 -13.30
N ALA A 25 -6.62 2.93 -12.77
CA ALA A 25 -7.28 3.82 -11.82
C ALA A 25 -6.44 4.00 -10.54
N LEU A 26 -5.93 2.91 -9.96
CA LEU A 26 -5.09 2.94 -8.77
C LEU A 26 -3.77 3.69 -9.02
N CYS A 27 -3.09 3.39 -10.12
CA CYS A 27 -1.85 4.09 -10.48
C CYS A 27 -2.09 5.59 -10.67
N SER A 28 -3.18 5.95 -11.37
CA SER A 28 -3.53 7.35 -11.60
C SER A 28 -3.85 8.07 -10.28
N ALA A 29 -4.61 7.42 -9.39
CA ALA A 29 -4.92 7.97 -8.07
C ALA A 29 -3.64 8.27 -7.28
N PHE A 30 -2.70 7.31 -7.19
CA PHE A 30 -1.44 7.52 -6.48
C PHE A 30 -0.59 8.63 -7.09
N LEU A 31 -0.51 8.73 -8.42
CA LEU A 31 0.24 9.82 -9.06
C LEU A 31 -0.42 11.19 -8.81
N VAL A 32 -1.75 11.28 -8.83
CA VAL A 32 -2.48 12.51 -8.50
C VAL A 32 -2.27 12.90 -7.03
N PHE A 33 -2.30 11.93 -6.11
CA PHE A 33 -2.00 12.18 -4.70
C PHE A 33 -0.55 12.63 -4.49
N GLY A 34 0.42 12.00 -5.16
CA GLY A 34 1.82 12.41 -5.12
C GLY A 34 2.02 13.82 -5.67
N TRP A 35 1.34 14.15 -6.78
CA TRP A 35 1.35 15.50 -7.34
C TRP A 35 0.77 16.54 -6.40
N TRP A 36 -0.37 16.23 -5.76
CA TRP A 36 -0.96 17.13 -4.77
C TRP A 36 -0.05 17.34 -3.56
N GLN A 37 0.61 16.28 -3.09
CA GLN A 37 1.61 16.38 -2.02
C GLN A 37 2.85 17.17 -2.45
N LEU A 38 3.24 17.14 -3.72
CA LEU A 38 4.33 17.96 -4.24
C LEU A 38 3.98 19.45 -4.13
N SER A 39 2.76 19.83 -4.49
CA SER A 39 2.29 21.21 -4.28
C SER A 39 2.33 21.61 -2.80
N ARG A 40 1.94 20.71 -1.89
CA ARG A 40 1.99 20.95 -0.43
C ARG A 40 3.42 21.02 0.13
N ALA A 41 4.35 20.22 -0.38
CA ALA A 41 5.75 20.25 0.02
C ALA A 41 6.40 21.58 -0.37
N GLN A 42 6.04 22.12 -1.54
CA GLN A 42 6.50 23.43 -2.02
C GLN A 42 5.94 24.60 -1.19
N GLU A 43 4.80 24.43 -0.53
CA GLU A 43 4.21 25.39 0.41
C GLU A 43 4.93 25.43 1.78
N GLY A 44 6.01 24.65 1.96
CA GLY A 44 6.85 24.67 3.16
C GLY A 44 6.54 23.57 4.18
N ASN A 45 5.82 22.52 3.80
CA ASN A 45 5.58 21.37 4.66
C ASN A 45 6.62 20.26 4.43
N ASP A 46 7.65 20.22 5.28
CA ASP A 46 8.75 19.26 5.16
C ASP A 46 8.30 17.79 5.24
N ARG A 47 7.19 17.49 5.94
CA ARG A 47 6.65 16.12 6.03
C ARG A 47 6.07 15.61 4.71
N SER A 48 5.60 16.52 3.85
CA SER A 48 5.01 16.16 2.56
C SER A 48 6.03 15.55 1.58
N TRP A 49 7.34 15.80 1.76
CA TRP A 49 8.38 15.24 0.90
C TRP A 49 8.44 13.71 0.93
N ALA A 50 8.26 13.08 2.09
CA ALA A 50 8.23 11.62 2.19
C ALA A 50 7.13 11.03 1.29
N TYR A 51 5.94 11.64 1.34
CA TYR A 51 4.78 11.22 0.56
C TYR A 51 4.97 11.42 -0.96
N VAL A 52 5.70 12.47 -1.39
CA VAL A 52 6.00 12.69 -2.82
C VAL A 52 6.74 11.50 -3.44
N PHE A 53 7.59 10.81 -2.67
CA PHE A 53 8.31 9.62 -3.14
C PHE A 53 7.55 8.32 -2.84
N GLU A 54 6.87 8.25 -1.70
CA GLU A 54 6.08 7.08 -1.28
C GLU A 54 4.96 6.75 -2.27
N TRP A 55 4.19 7.76 -2.72
CA TRP A 55 3.07 7.54 -3.63
C TRP A 55 3.49 6.92 -4.99
N PRO A 56 4.54 7.43 -5.68
CA PRO A 56 5.10 6.76 -6.85
C PRO A 56 5.62 5.34 -6.58
N ILE A 57 6.23 5.08 -5.42
CA ILE A 57 6.70 3.73 -5.05
C ILE A 57 5.51 2.76 -4.98
N PHE A 58 4.39 3.16 -4.38
CA PHE A 58 3.18 2.34 -4.37
C PHE A 58 2.60 2.14 -5.77
N ALA A 59 2.62 3.15 -6.64
CA ALA A 59 2.21 2.98 -8.03
C ALA A 59 3.08 1.94 -8.76
N VAL A 60 4.40 1.99 -8.59
CA VAL A 60 5.33 0.99 -9.14
C VAL A 60 5.03 -0.40 -8.57
N PHE A 61 4.79 -0.52 -7.27
CA PHE A 61 4.43 -1.78 -6.64
C PHE A 61 3.16 -2.39 -7.26
N VAL A 62 2.11 -1.60 -7.46
CA VAL A 62 0.87 -2.04 -8.14
C VAL A 62 1.17 -2.51 -9.56
N ILE A 63 1.99 -1.77 -10.33
CA ILE A 63 2.39 -2.17 -11.68
C ILE A 63 3.13 -3.51 -11.67
N VAL A 64 4.09 -3.69 -10.75
CA VAL A 64 4.85 -4.94 -10.62
C VAL A 64 3.92 -6.10 -10.30
N MET A 65 3.01 -5.92 -9.33
CA MET A 65 2.07 -6.97 -8.93
C MET A 65 1.09 -7.29 -10.07
N TRP A 66 0.61 -6.27 -10.78
CA TRP A 66 -0.23 -6.42 -11.97
C TRP A 66 0.49 -7.21 -13.07
N VAL A 67 1.71 -6.81 -13.44
CA VAL A 67 2.55 -7.52 -14.43
C VAL A 67 2.84 -8.95 -14.00
N LYS A 68 3.15 -9.18 -12.72
CA LYS A 68 3.38 -10.52 -12.19
C LYS A 68 2.12 -11.38 -12.32
N MET A 69 0.95 -10.84 -12.00
CA MET A 69 -0.33 -11.53 -12.18
C MET A 69 -0.59 -11.87 -13.66
N ILE A 70 -0.30 -10.96 -14.61
CA ILE A 70 -0.36 -11.26 -16.05
C ILE A 70 0.58 -12.41 -16.42
N ARG A 71 1.82 -12.37 -15.94
CA ARG A 71 2.82 -13.40 -16.20
C ARG A 71 2.44 -14.74 -15.59
N ASP A 72 1.88 -14.75 -14.39
CA ASP A 72 1.47 -15.98 -13.71
C ASP A 72 0.30 -16.66 -14.43
N GLU A 73 -0.66 -15.88 -14.97
CA GLU A 73 -1.75 -16.39 -15.81
C GLU A 73 -1.25 -16.89 -17.19
N LEU A 74 -0.27 -16.21 -17.79
CA LEU A 74 0.36 -16.63 -19.05
C LEU A 74 1.17 -17.92 -18.93
N ASN A 75 1.85 -18.09 -17.79
CA ASN A 75 2.70 -19.24 -17.49
C ASN A 75 1.95 -20.32 -16.70
N ASP A 76 0.62 -20.26 -16.64
CA ASP A 76 -0.18 -21.36 -16.08
C ASP A 76 -0.35 -22.47 -17.14
N ASP A 77 0.65 -23.36 -17.16
CA ASP A 77 0.75 -24.46 -18.10
C ASP A 77 -0.22 -25.63 -17.76
N GLY A 78 -1.05 -25.48 -16.72
CA GLY A 78 -1.90 -26.56 -16.18
C GLY A 78 -1.12 -27.63 -15.40
N VAL A 79 0.20 -27.44 -15.22
CA VAL A 79 1.02 -28.26 -14.34
C VAL A 79 0.76 -27.81 -12.91
N PRO A 80 0.29 -28.70 -12.00
CA PRO A 80 0.14 -28.36 -10.59
C PRO A 80 1.48 -27.89 -10.04
N LYS A 81 1.63 -26.57 -9.84
CA LYS A 81 2.77 -26.02 -9.10
C LYS A 81 2.75 -26.70 -7.73
N PRO A 82 3.82 -27.39 -7.30
CA PRO A 82 3.89 -27.93 -5.96
C PRO A 82 3.54 -26.79 -5.01
N LYS A 83 2.47 -26.95 -4.23
CA LYS A 83 2.26 -26.10 -3.07
C LYS A 83 3.47 -26.37 -2.20
N LEU A 84 4.50 -25.53 -2.33
CA LEU A 84 5.52 -25.43 -1.30
C LEU A 84 4.72 -25.29 -0.02
N PRO A 85 4.92 -26.15 0.98
CA PRO A 85 4.45 -25.87 2.32
C PRO A 85 5.03 -24.50 2.65
N LEU A 86 4.21 -23.46 2.50
CA LEU A 86 4.38 -22.25 3.26
C LEU A 86 4.03 -22.69 4.67
N GLU A 87 4.95 -23.40 5.30
CA GLU A 87 5.01 -23.44 6.75
C GLU A 87 5.69 -22.12 7.07
N PRO A 88 4.91 -21.08 7.45
CA PRO A 88 5.54 -19.87 7.91
C PRO A 88 6.18 -20.31 9.23
N ALA A 89 7.52 -20.42 9.26
CA ALA A 89 8.19 -20.19 10.52
C ALA A 89 7.68 -18.82 10.98
N GLU A 90 6.87 -18.79 12.04
CA GLU A 90 6.34 -17.56 12.59
C GLU A 90 7.52 -16.60 12.77
N PRO A 91 7.56 -15.47 12.04
CA PRO A 91 8.68 -14.56 12.19
C PRO A 91 8.61 -14.02 13.63
N PRO A 92 9.71 -14.02 14.40
CA PRO A 92 9.78 -13.40 15.73
C PRO A 92 9.47 -11.89 15.69
N ALA A 93 9.29 -11.34 14.48
CA ALA A 93 8.85 -9.98 14.24
C ALA A 93 7.45 -9.68 14.81
N LYS A 94 6.52 -10.64 14.88
CA LYS A 94 5.17 -10.35 15.41
C LYS A 94 5.24 -9.89 16.87
N ASP A 95 5.95 -10.63 17.71
CA ASP A 95 6.09 -10.31 19.14
C ASP A 95 6.90 -9.02 19.35
N ALA A 96 7.93 -8.78 18.54
CA ALA A 96 8.70 -7.54 18.58
C ALA A 96 7.88 -6.31 18.15
N ILE A 97 7.00 -6.47 17.16
CA ILE A 97 6.08 -5.42 16.71
C ILE A 97 5.00 -5.16 17.77
N ILE A 98 4.45 -6.20 18.40
CA ILE A 98 3.47 -6.08 19.48
C ILE A 98 4.06 -5.32 20.66
N LYS A 99 5.29 -5.67 21.08
CA LYS A 99 5.96 -5.01 22.19
C LYS A 99 6.25 -3.53 21.92
N LEU A 100 6.68 -3.20 20.70
CA LEU A 100 6.89 -1.81 20.31
C LEU A 100 5.57 -1.02 20.29
N HIS A 101 4.47 -1.64 19.85
CA HIS A 101 3.14 -1.03 19.90
C HIS A 101 2.65 -0.81 21.34
N GLU A 102 2.88 -1.76 22.25
CA GLU A 102 2.52 -1.61 23.66
C GLU A 102 3.29 -0.46 24.34
N GLU A 103 4.57 -0.30 24.01
CA GLU A 103 5.39 0.82 24.49
C GLU A 103 4.88 2.18 23.94
N ASP A 104 4.55 2.24 22.64
CA ASP A 104 3.98 3.45 22.01
C ASP A 104 2.59 3.81 22.58
N ASP A 105 1.75 2.82 22.88
CA ASP A 105 0.42 3.00 23.46
C ASP A 105 0.48 3.61 24.88
N GLU A 106 1.49 3.25 25.68
CA GLU A 106 1.72 3.82 27.01
C GLU A 106 2.12 5.30 26.95
N ASP A 107 3.01 5.65 26.02
CA ASP A 107 3.44 7.03 25.76
C ASP A 107 2.28 7.89 25.21
N LEU A 108 1.47 7.33 24.29
CA LEU A 108 0.24 7.97 23.78
C LEU A 108 -0.78 8.20 24.90
N ALA A 109 -0.97 7.23 25.81
CA ALA A 109 -1.86 7.39 26.96
C ALA A 109 -1.38 8.48 27.92
N ALA A 110 -0.06 8.60 28.14
CA ALA A 110 0.52 9.68 28.93
C ALA A 110 0.28 11.06 28.29
N TYR A 111 0.48 11.17 26.97
CA TYR A 111 0.20 12.40 26.23
C TYR A 111 -1.29 12.77 26.23
N ASN A 112 -2.18 11.79 26.04
CA ASN A 112 -3.63 11.99 26.10
C ASN A 112 -4.09 12.45 27.49
N ARG A 113 -3.48 11.94 28.58
CA ARG A 113 -3.71 12.44 29.94
C ARG A 113 -3.22 13.88 30.12
N TYR A 114 -2.08 14.23 29.53
CA TYR A 114 -1.55 15.59 29.55
C TYR A 114 -2.46 16.57 28.80
N LEU A 115 -2.94 16.21 27.59
CA LEU A 115 -3.92 16.99 26.85
C LEU A 115 -5.24 17.12 27.59
N ALA A 116 -5.72 16.04 28.22
CA ALA A 116 -6.93 16.07 29.04
C ALA A 116 -6.77 17.03 30.22
N ARG A 117 -5.59 17.07 30.86
CA ARG A 117 -5.27 18.03 31.92
C ARG A 117 -5.26 19.47 31.40
N LEU A 118 -4.64 19.73 30.26
CA LEU A 118 -4.57 21.07 29.66
C LEU A 118 -5.96 21.56 29.20
N ASN A 119 -6.80 20.66 28.67
CA ASN A 119 -8.19 20.97 28.32
C ASN A 119 -9.06 21.18 29.56
N ALA A 120 -8.79 20.48 30.66
CA ALA A 120 -9.52 20.62 31.92
C ALA A 120 -9.07 21.85 32.73
N GLU A 121 -7.89 22.40 32.47
CA GLU A 121 -7.50 23.71 32.95
C GLU A 121 -8.28 24.78 32.16
N PRO A 122 -9.25 25.49 32.77
CA PRO A 122 -9.86 26.63 32.11
C PRO A 122 -8.74 27.64 31.85
N HIS A 123 -8.50 27.96 30.59
CA HIS A 123 -7.56 28.97 30.14
C HIS A 123 -7.84 30.27 30.92
N ARG A 124 -7.06 30.51 31.97
CA ARG A 124 -7.13 31.72 32.77
C ARG A 124 -6.56 32.84 31.91
N ARG A 125 -7.46 33.40 31.08
CA ARG A 125 -7.29 34.67 30.38
C ARG A 125 -7.69 35.74 31.37
N ASP A 126 -6.70 36.31 32.02
CA ASP A 126 -6.78 37.66 32.59
C ASP A 126 -6.52 38.66 31.46
#